data_AF-A0A7C9KSM1-F1
#
_entry.id   AF-A0A7C9KSM1-F1
#
_cell.length_a   1.000
_cell.length_b   1.000
_cell.length_c   1.000
_cell.angle_alpha   90.00
_cell.angle_beta   90.00
_cell.angle_gamma   90.00
#
_symmetry.space_group_name_H-M   'P 1'
#
loop_
_entity.id
_entity.type
_entity.pdbx_description
1 polymer ?
#
loop_
_entity_poly.entity_id
_entity_poly.type
_entity_poly.pdbx_seq_one_letter_code
_entity_poly.pdbx_strand_id
1 'polypeptide(L)'
;MARGSQAVAISQNATATGNASVALGEGSVSSGSSSIALGQKVSASGLQAIVIGQNASVTGSKSIVLGSDSRSNSSSSIIVGQTVNVSASQGIAIGQNTSVTASGSIALGANSVASKPNVVSVGGPGNQRKIVNVAAGDISSNSTEAVNGQQLYAKLTKMSALDIKNNQLEMDIKKLESIIDDLTRSITNLTLLCQKNADEVALLKK
;
A
#
# COMPACT_ATOMS: atom_id res chain seq x y z
N MET A 1 22.68 28.02 28.23
CA MET A 1 24.01 28.29 27.66
C MET A 1 23.89 28.42 26.15
N ALA A 2 24.09 29.61 25.60
CA ALA A 2 24.13 29.84 24.14
C ALA A 2 25.58 30.09 23.71
N ARG A 3 26.15 29.22 22.87
CA ARG A 3 27.55 29.29 22.39
C ARG A 3 27.68 29.49 20.88
N GLY A 4 26.64 29.17 20.11
CA GLY A 4 26.65 29.45 18.67
C GLY A 4 26.41 30.93 18.37
N SER A 5 26.89 31.40 17.22
CA SER A 5 26.58 32.77 16.75
C SER A 5 25.06 32.93 16.62
N GLN A 6 24.46 34.01 17.14
CA GLN A 6 23.00 34.25 17.14
C GLN A 6 22.16 33.15 17.83
N ALA A 7 22.75 32.32 18.68
CA ALA A 7 22.03 31.25 19.37
C ALA A 7 21.18 31.76 20.54
N VAL A 8 20.08 31.07 20.82
CA VAL A 8 19.17 31.35 21.95
C VAL A 8 19.10 30.12 22.84
N ALA A 9 19.33 30.28 24.14
CA ALA A 9 19.19 29.21 25.11
C ALA A 9 18.42 29.69 26.35
N ILE A 10 17.26 29.11 26.63
CA ILE A 10 16.35 29.54 27.70
C ILE A 10 15.93 28.33 28.56
N SER A 11 15.94 28.52 29.89
CA SER A 11 15.72 27.52 30.96
C SER A 11 16.99 26.83 31.47
N GLN A 12 16.85 26.09 32.57
CA GLN A 12 17.94 25.37 33.23
C GLN A 12 18.53 24.31 32.30
N ASN A 13 19.86 24.24 32.19
CA ASN A 13 20.59 23.28 31.36
C ASN A 13 20.25 23.32 29.86
N ALA A 14 19.44 24.28 29.38
CA ALA A 14 19.22 24.49 27.96
C ALA A 14 20.54 24.89 27.29
N THR A 15 20.91 24.24 26.20
CA THR A 15 22.21 24.40 25.54
C THR A 15 22.04 24.57 24.03
N ALA A 16 22.41 25.74 23.51
CA ALA A 16 22.38 26.04 22.07
C ALA A 16 23.82 26.26 21.57
N THR A 17 24.43 25.26 20.93
CA THR A 17 25.82 25.34 20.42
C THR A 17 25.90 25.52 18.91
N GLY A 18 24.82 25.29 18.17
CA GLY A 18 24.77 25.54 16.73
C GLY A 18 24.65 27.04 16.41
N ASN A 19 25.17 27.48 15.26
CA ASN A 19 24.95 28.85 14.79
C ASN A 19 23.46 29.06 14.47
N ALA A 20 22.89 30.21 14.85
CA ALA A 20 21.48 30.56 14.73
C ALA A 20 20.53 29.50 15.30
N SER A 21 20.97 28.79 16.34
CA SER A 21 20.23 27.66 16.92
C SER A 21 19.43 28.08 18.16
N VAL A 22 18.32 27.39 18.43
CA VAL A 22 17.40 27.73 19.52
C VAL A 22 17.20 26.52 20.43
N ALA A 23 17.51 26.65 21.71
CA ALA A 23 17.20 25.69 22.76
C ALA A 23 16.28 26.33 23.81
N LEU A 24 15.03 25.90 23.91
CA LEU A 24 14.07 26.41 24.88
C LEU A 24 13.45 25.24 25.65
N GLY A 25 13.76 25.13 26.95
CA GLY A 25 13.26 24.07 27.81
C GLY A 25 14.35 23.40 28.65
N GLU A 26 13.98 22.84 29.80
CA GLU A 26 14.92 22.24 30.74
C GLU A 26 15.71 21.08 30.08
N GLY A 27 17.03 21.19 30.08
CA GLY A 27 17.92 20.19 29.47
C GLY A 27 17.78 20.05 27.95
N SER A 28 17.13 21.00 27.26
CA SER A 28 17.09 21.03 25.80
C SER A 28 18.47 21.27 25.21
N VAL A 29 18.79 20.62 24.10
CA VAL A 29 20.07 20.75 23.40
C VAL A 29 19.81 20.98 21.92
N SER A 30 20.25 22.13 21.40
CA SER A 30 20.25 22.46 19.98
C SER A 30 21.69 22.66 19.54
N SER A 31 22.28 21.63 18.94
CA SER A 31 23.69 21.62 18.53
C SER A 31 23.91 21.66 17.01
N GLY A 32 22.87 21.36 16.23
CA GLY A 32 22.89 21.57 14.79
C GLY A 32 22.84 23.07 14.43
N SER A 33 23.54 23.48 13.38
CA SER A 33 23.41 24.85 12.86
C SER A 33 21.96 25.07 12.38
N SER A 34 21.41 26.23 12.71
CA SER A 34 20.02 26.63 12.46
C SER A 34 18.99 25.61 12.96
N SER A 35 19.33 24.83 14.00
CA SER A 35 18.40 23.86 14.60
C SER A 35 17.55 24.51 15.69
N ILE A 36 16.39 23.90 15.96
CA ILE A 36 15.45 24.32 16.99
C ILE A 36 15.14 23.11 17.88
N ALA A 37 15.35 23.25 19.18
CA ALA A 37 14.99 22.30 20.22
C ALA A 37 14.04 22.98 21.22
N LEU A 38 12.78 22.57 21.23
CA LEU A 38 11.74 23.13 22.09
C LEU A 38 11.13 22.05 22.98
N GLY A 39 11.22 22.24 24.30
CA GLY A 39 10.67 21.37 25.34
C GLY A 39 11.73 20.66 26.16
N GLN A 40 11.31 19.79 27.08
CA GLN A 40 12.19 19.20 28.09
C GLN A 40 13.03 18.06 27.50
N LYS A 41 14.35 18.06 27.74
CA LYS A 41 15.28 16.99 27.34
C LYS A 41 15.24 16.67 25.84
N VAL A 42 14.93 17.65 25.01
CA VAL A 42 14.96 17.51 23.55
C VAL A 42 16.40 17.67 23.04
N SER A 43 16.79 16.91 22.03
CA SER A 43 18.11 17.00 21.37
C SER A 43 17.97 17.16 19.86
N ALA A 44 18.32 18.34 19.33
CA ALA A 44 18.31 18.70 17.91
C ALA A 44 19.76 18.91 17.41
N SER A 45 20.44 17.82 17.06
CA SER A 45 21.84 17.85 16.61
C SER A 45 22.01 17.85 15.09
N GLY A 46 20.96 17.49 14.34
CA GLY A 46 20.95 17.62 12.89
C GLY A 46 20.99 19.08 12.42
N LEU A 47 21.75 19.36 11.35
CA LEU A 47 21.74 20.66 10.67
C LEU A 47 20.29 20.99 10.25
N GLN A 48 19.80 22.19 10.58
CA GLN A 48 18.43 22.64 10.27
C GLN A 48 17.32 21.71 10.82
N ALA A 49 17.60 20.93 11.86
CA ALA A 49 16.59 20.09 12.49
C ALA A 49 15.64 20.93 13.36
N ILE A 50 14.34 20.60 13.34
CA ILE A 50 13.33 21.20 14.21
C ILE A 50 12.75 20.10 15.09
N VAL A 51 12.83 20.27 16.40
CA VAL A 51 12.38 19.28 17.37
C VAL A 51 11.57 19.96 18.44
N ILE A 52 10.31 19.55 18.57
CA ILE A 52 9.36 20.11 19.54
C ILE A 52 8.71 18.95 20.29
N GLY A 53 8.86 18.89 21.61
CA GLY A 53 8.28 17.83 22.43
C GLY A 53 9.02 17.58 23.73
N GLN A 54 9.08 16.31 24.15
CA GLN A 54 9.78 15.89 25.36
C GLN A 54 10.61 14.65 25.06
N ASN A 55 11.87 14.60 25.51
CA ASN A 55 12.72 13.43 25.34
C ASN A 55 12.87 12.98 23.86
N ALA A 56 12.72 13.91 22.92
CA ALA A 56 12.86 13.65 21.50
C ALA A 56 14.30 13.89 21.04
N SER A 57 14.81 13.08 20.10
CA SER A 57 16.18 13.17 19.62
C SER A 57 16.26 13.09 18.09
N VAL A 58 16.90 14.08 17.48
CA VAL A 58 17.07 14.18 16.04
C VAL A 58 18.51 14.44 15.69
N THR A 59 19.14 13.45 15.05
CA THR A 59 20.50 13.56 14.50
C THR A 59 20.48 13.79 12.99
N GLY A 60 19.34 13.52 12.33
CA GLY A 60 19.16 13.74 10.90
C GLY A 60 19.08 15.23 10.54
N SER A 61 19.83 15.65 9.52
CA SER A 61 19.74 17.01 8.98
C SER A 61 18.40 17.26 8.29
N LYS A 62 17.88 18.49 8.39
CA LYS A 62 16.61 18.94 7.76
C LYS A 62 15.39 18.14 8.18
N SER A 63 15.44 17.55 9.37
CA SER A 63 14.37 16.71 9.90
C SER A 63 13.48 17.49 10.86
N ILE A 64 12.18 17.18 10.84
CA ILE A 64 11.18 17.79 11.71
C ILE A 64 10.60 16.71 12.60
N VAL A 65 10.58 16.93 13.92
CA VAL A 65 9.99 16.02 14.88
C VAL A 65 9.10 16.80 15.83
N LEU A 66 7.82 16.46 15.84
CA LEU A 66 6.78 17.05 16.69
C LEU A 66 6.19 15.93 17.55
N GLY A 67 6.62 15.86 18.81
CA GLY A 67 6.09 14.92 19.80
C GLY A 67 7.15 14.35 20.74
N SER A 68 6.70 13.48 21.65
CA SER A 68 7.53 12.96 22.75
C SER A 68 8.16 11.61 22.43
N ASP A 69 9.28 11.32 23.10
CA ASP A 69 9.96 10.01 23.08
C ASP A 69 10.28 9.51 21.66
N SER A 70 10.42 10.46 20.73
CA SER A 70 10.53 10.18 19.30
C SER A 70 11.94 10.43 18.80
N ARG A 71 12.38 9.58 17.87
CA ARG A 71 13.75 9.58 17.38
C ARG A 71 13.79 9.59 15.86
N SER A 72 14.57 10.52 15.31
CA SER A 72 14.98 10.48 13.91
C SER A 72 16.50 10.44 13.79
N ASN A 73 17.00 9.37 13.17
CA ASN A 73 18.44 9.19 12.92
C ASN A 73 18.87 9.60 11.51
N SER A 74 17.92 9.97 10.66
CA SER A 74 18.12 10.10 9.23
C SER A 74 17.63 11.43 8.70
N SER A 75 18.27 11.90 7.62
CA SER A 75 18.01 13.22 7.07
C SER A 75 16.65 13.31 6.39
N SER A 76 16.11 14.53 6.36
CA SER A 76 14.86 14.91 5.68
C SER A 76 13.64 14.11 6.14
N SER A 77 13.60 13.68 7.40
CA SER A 77 12.46 12.94 7.95
C SER A 77 11.42 13.87 8.57
N ILE A 78 10.17 13.44 8.61
CA ILE A 78 9.10 14.11 9.35
C ILE A 78 8.48 13.14 10.35
N ILE A 79 8.42 13.52 11.63
CA ILE A 79 7.73 12.77 12.68
C ILE A 79 6.67 13.65 13.31
N VAL A 80 5.46 13.10 13.45
CA VAL A 80 4.39 13.67 14.27
C VAL A 80 3.78 12.58 15.13
N GLY A 81 4.03 12.59 16.43
CA GLY A 81 3.51 11.57 17.35
C GLY A 81 4.41 11.27 18.53
N GLN A 82 4.02 10.27 19.32
CA GLN A 82 4.74 9.80 20.50
C GLN A 82 5.41 8.44 20.23
N THR A 83 6.61 8.22 20.77
CA THR A 83 7.33 6.93 20.67
C THR A 83 7.55 6.52 19.20
N VAL A 84 7.93 7.46 18.35
CA VAL A 84 8.13 7.21 16.92
C VAL A 84 9.61 6.95 16.62
N ASN A 85 9.90 6.01 15.74
CA ASN A 85 11.25 5.76 15.26
C ASN A 85 11.34 5.91 13.73
N VAL A 86 12.14 6.87 13.26
CA VAL A 86 12.51 6.98 11.84
C VAL A 86 14.01 6.79 11.71
N SER A 87 14.41 5.65 11.15
CA SER A 87 15.81 5.31 10.92
C SER A 87 16.23 5.48 9.46
N ALA A 88 15.29 5.69 8.54
CA ALA A 88 15.57 5.86 7.12
C ALA A 88 15.43 7.31 6.63
N SER A 89 16.22 7.67 5.61
CA SER A 89 16.17 8.99 4.98
C SER A 89 14.83 9.22 4.30
N GLN A 90 14.36 10.47 4.32
CA GLN A 90 13.09 10.88 3.70
C GLN A 90 11.87 10.13 4.28
N GLY A 91 11.99 9.55 5.48
CA GLY A 91 10.91 8.84 6.14
C GLY A 91 9.89 9.79 6.78
N ILE A 92 8.61 9.52 6.59
CA ILE A 92 7.52 10.27 7.24
C ILE A 92 6.73 9.35 8.15
N ALA A 93 6.60 9.69 9.42
CA ALA A 93 5.91 8.89 10.42
C ALA A 93 4.90 9.74 11.18
N ILE A 94 3.62 9.42 11.05
CA ILE A 94 2.52 10.15 11.69
C ILE A 94 1.67 9.19 12.50
N GLY A 95 1.71 9.34 13.82
CA GLY A 95 0.97 8.51 14.78
C GLY A 95 1.87 7.93 15.87
N GLN A 96 1.26 7.56 17.01
CA GLN A 96 1.95 6.93 18.14
C GLN A 96 2.56 5.58 17.74
N ASN A 97 3.76 5.27 18.24
CA ASN A 97 4.41 3.97 18.05
C ASN A 97 4.58 3.59 16.56
N THR A 98 4.81 4.58 15.70
CA THR A 98 5.07 4.36 14.28
C THR A 98 6.55 4.10 14.04
N SER A 99 6.85 3.31 13.00
CA SER A 99 8.22 2.99 12.62
C SER A 99 8.42 3.10 11.11
N VAL A 100 9.45 3.82 10.70
CA VAL A 100 9.87 3.95 9.30
C VAL A 100 11.34 3.55 9.19
N THR A 101 11.59 2.38 8.62
CA THR A 101 12.93 1.79 8.49
C THR A 101 13.42 1.72 7.06
N ALA A 102 12.59 2.11 6.08
CA ALA A 102 12.96 2.12 4.68
C ALA A 102 12.87 3.52 4.05
N SER A 103 13.79 3.82 3.14
CA SER A 103 13.95 5.16 2.56
C SER A 103 12.73 5.57 1.73
N GLY A 104 12.38 6.86 1.80
CA GLY A 104 11.28 7.46 1.02
C GLY A 104 9.90 6.88 1.34
N SER A 105 9.73 6.25 2.50
CA SER A 105 8.47 5.61 2.89
C SER A 105 7.73 6.39 3.99
N ILE A 106 6.42 6.15 4.06
CA ILE A 106 5.50 6.85 4.94
C ILE A 106 4.78 5.82 5.81
N ALA A 107 4.80 5.99 7.14
CA ALA A 107 3.94 5.24 8.08
C ALA A 107 2.85 6.17 8.60
N LEU A 108 1.58 5.82 8.35
CA LEU A 108 0.41 6.64 8.68
C LEU A 108 -0.52 5.90 9.64
N GLY A 109 -0.78 6.48 10.81
CA GLY A 109 -1.62 5.94 11.87
C GLY A 109 -0.85 5.20 12.96
N ALA A 110 -1.40 5.13 14.17
CA ALA A 110 -0.72 4.54 15.32
C ALA A 110 -0.31 3.06 15.08
N ASN A 111 0.89 2.66 15.49
CA ASN A 111 1.43 1.30 15.25
C ASN A 111 1.64 0.93 13.77
N SER A 112 1.65 1.90 12.85
CA SER A 112 2.00 1.64 11.45
C SER A 112 3.50 1.43 11.27
N VAL A 113 3.87 0.52 10.37
CA VAL A 113 5.26 0.14 10.09
C VAL A 113 5.51 0.22 8.59
N ALA A 114 6.46 1.08 8.18
CA ALA A 114 6.93 1.19 6.81
C ALA A 114 8.36 0.63 6.70
N SER A 115 8.46 -0.64 6.28
CA SER A 115 9.72 -1.39 6.19
C SER A 115 10.16 -1.69 4.75
N LYS A 116 9.44 -1.16 3.75
CA LYS A 116 9.78 -1.26 2.33
C LYS A 116 10.00 0.15 1.76
N PRO A 117 10.96 0.34 0.83
CA PRO A 117 11.23 1.66 0.28
C PRO A 117 10.07 2.12 -0.60
N ASN A 118 9.84 3.44 -0.66
CA ASN A 118 8.86 4.08 -1.55
C ASN A 118 7.41 3.57 -1.38
N VAL A 119 6.96 3.34 -0.14
CA VAL A 119 5.57 2.93 0.15
C VAL A 119 4.89 3.87 1.13
N VAL A 120 3.56 3.89 1.08
CA VAL A 120 2.72 4.41 2.17
C VAL A 120 2.11 3.23 2.91
N SER A 121 2.57 2.99 4.14
CA SER A 121 2.02 1.99 5.04
C SER A 121 0.95 2.62 5.92
N VAL A 122 -0.30 2.17 5.75
CA VAL A 122 -1.43 2.58 6.59
C VAL A 122 -1.66 1.63 7.78
N GLY A 123 -0.71 0.73 8.06
CA GLY A 123 -0.86 -0.28 9.10
C GLY A 123 0.43 -1.02 9.41
N GLY A 124 0.31 -2.15 10.10
CA GLY A 124 1.41 -3.05 10.41
C GLY A 124 0.97 -4.52 10.35
N PRO A 125 1.88 -5.48 10.54
CA PRO A 125 1.53 -6.89 10.68
C PRO A 125 0.44 -7.07 11.75
N GLY A 126 -0.69 -7.68 11.37
CA GLY A 126 -1.85 -7.88 12.25
C GLY A 126 -2.67 -6.63 12.57
N ASN A 127 -2.34 -5.47 11.99
CA ASN A 127 -3.02 -4.20 12.19
C ASN A 127 -3.24 -3.50 10.84
N GLN A 128 -3.96 -4.16 9.94
CA GLN A 128 -4.35 -3.56 8.67
C GLN A 128 -5.52 -2.59 8.86
N ARG A 129 -5.56 -1.56 8.01
CA ARG A 129 -6.66 -0.60 7.99
C ARG A 129 -7.39 -0.64 6.67
N LYS A 130 -8.69 -0.35 6.71
CA LYS A 130 -9.45 -0.01 5.51
C LYS A 130 -9.11 1.41 5.09
N ILE A 131 -8.97 1.63 3.79
CA ILE A 131 -8.94 2.96 3.19
C ILE A 131 -10.34 3.19 2.61
N VAL A 132 -11.07 4.16 3.16
CA VAL A 132 -12.47 4.43 2.85
C VAL A 132 -12.62 5.81 2.22
N ASN A 133 -13.78 6.08 1.60
CA ASN A 133 -14.07 7.32 0.86
C ASN A 133 -13.12 7.54 -0.33
N VAL A 134 -12.70 6.45 -0.97
CA VAL A 134 -11.91 6.48 -2.19
C VAL A 134 -12.85 6.66 -3.38
N ALA A 135 -12.74 7.81 -4.06
CA ALA A 135 -13.44 8.05 -5.32
C ALA A 135 -13.06 6.98 -6.35
N ALA A 136 -13.91 6.78 -7.37
CA ALA A 136 -13.58 5.85 -8.44
C ALA A 136 -12.35 6.37 -9.18
N GLY A 137 -11.31 5.54 -9.28
CA GLY A 137 -10.11 5.91 -10.03
C GLY A 137 -10.28 5.70 -11.53
N ASP A 138 -9.44 6.28 -12.36
CA ASP A 138 -9.47 5.98 -13.79
C ASP A 138 -8.98 4.54 -14.06
N ILE A 139 -9.71 3.80 -14.91
CA ILE A 139 -9.33 2.43 -15.30
C ILE A 139 -8.83 2.43 -16.74
N SER A 140 -7.52 2.52 -16.90
CA SER A 140 -6.79 2.48 -18.18
C SER A 140 -5.47 1.72 -18.02
N SER A 141 -4.80 1.41 -19.13
CA SER A 141 -3.50 0.71 -19.13
C SER A 141 -2.34 1.50 -18.53
N ASN A 142 -2.52 2.81 -18.32
CA ASN A 142 -1.52 3.73 -17.78
C ASN A 142 -1.95 4.39 -16.46
N SER A 143 -3.09 3.99 -15.89
CA SER A 143 -3.57 4.57 -14.62
C SER A 143 -2.70 4.12 -13.45
N THR A 144 -2.44 5.05 -12.53
CA THR A 144 -1.76 4.82 -11.24
C THR A 144 -2.69 5.08 -10.06
N GLU A 145 -4.00 5.16 -10.30
CA GLU A 145 -4.99 5.49 -9.29
C GLU A 145 -5.45 4.26 -8.51
N ALA A 146 -5.91 4.48 -7.27
CA ALA A 146 -6.50 3.41 -6.47
C ALA A 146 -7.89 3.05 -7.03
N VAL A 147 -8.14 1.75 -7.23
CA VAL A 147 -9.47 1.25 -7.56
C VAL A 147 -10.30 1.07 -6.30
N ASN A 148 -11.55 1.51 -6.33
CA ASN A 148 -12.46 1.31 -5.20
C ASN A 148 -13.33 0.04 -5.37
N GLY A 149 -14.10 -0.30 -4.33
CA GLY A 149 -14.93 -1.51 -4.33
C GLY A 149 -16.04 -1.52 -5.39
N GLN A 150 -16.62 -0.36 -5.72
CA GLN A 150 -17.68 -0.25 -6.73
C GLN A 150 -17.15 -0.64 -8.11
N GLN A 151 -15.94 -0.21 -8.44
CA GLN A 151 -15.30 -0.51 -9.73
C GLN A 151 -14.98 -1.98 -9.89
N LEU A 152 -14.41 -2.60 -8.86
CA LEU A 152 -14.13 -4.04 -8.85
C LEU A 152 -15.43 -4.85 -8.97
N TYR A 153 -16.45 -4.48 -8.20
CA TYR A 153 -17.76 -5.13 -8.24
C TYR A 153 -18.37 -5.07 -9.64
N ALA A 154 -18.37 -3.90 -10.30
CA ALA A 154 -18.90 -3.75 -11.66
C ALA A 154 -18.17 -4.64 -12.70
N LYS A 155 -16.86 -4.87 -12.54
CA LYS A 155 -16.10 -5.79 -13.40
C LYS A 155 -16.43 -7.25 -13.10
N LEU A 156 -16.57 -7.63 -11.82
CA LEU A 156 -16.95 -8.98 -11.42
C LEU A 156 -18.36 -9.35 -11.91
N THR A 157 -19.33 -8.43 -11.88
CA THR A 157 -20.66 -8.68 -12.45
C THR A 157 -20.60 -9.00 -13.94
N LYS A 158 -19.76 -8.30 -14.71
CA LYS A 158 -19.55 -8.59 -16.14
C LYS A 158 -18.88 -9.95 -16.35
N MET A 159 -17.96 -10.34 -15.48
CA MET A 159 -17.31 -11.66 -15.49
C MET A 159 -18.32 -12.78 -15.23
N SER A 160 -19.17 -12.65 -14.21
CA SER A 160 -20.21 -13.65 -13.90
C SER A 160 -21.22 -13.79 -15.04
N ALA A 161 -21.58 -12.70 -15.73
CA ALA A 161 -22.44 -12.78 -16.91
C ALA A 161 -21.80 -13.54 -18.07
N LEU A 162 -20.47 -13.48 -18.22
CA LEU A 162 -19.74 -14.27 -19.21
C LEU A 162 -19.70 -15.75 -18.81
N ASP A 163 -19.52 -16.05 -17.53
CA ASP A 163 -19.52 -17.44 -17.01
C ASP A 163 -20.86 -18.15 -17.27
N ILE A 164 -21.97 -17.46 -17.02
CA ILE A 164 -23.31 -17.99 -17.34
C ILE A 164 -23.45 -18.28 -18.85
N LYS A 165 -22.95 -17.39 -19.71
CA LYS A 165 -22.97 -17.61 -21.16
C LYS A 165 -22.12 -18.81 -21.57
N ASN A 166 -20.96 -19.02 -20.95
CA ASN A 166 -20.12 -20.19 -21.22
C ASN A 166 -20.80 -21.49 -20.80
N ASN A 167 -21.41 -21.54 -19.62
CA ASN A 167 -22.17 -22.70 -19.17
C ASN A 167 -23.35 -23.01 -20.12
N GLN A 168 -24.00 -21.98 -20.65
CA GLN A 168 -25.03 -22.15 -21.67
C GLN A 168 -24.45 -22.73 -22.97
N LEU A 169 -23.33 -22.21 -23.45
CA LEU A 169 -22.64 -22.75 -24.63
C LEU A 169 -22.24 -24.21 -24.43
N GLU A 170 -21.75 -24.59 -23.25
CA GLU A 170 -21.42 -25.99 -22.92
C GLU A 170 -22.65 -26.90 -22.96
N MET A 171 -23.80 -26.44 -22.46
CA MET A 171 -25.06 -27.18 -22.57
C MET A 171 -25.54 -27.32 -24.01
N ASP A 172 -25.38 -26.26 -24.81
CA ASP A 172 -25.79 -26.27 -26.21
C ASP A 172 -24.90 -27.19 -27.05
N ILE A 173 -23.59 -27.24 -26.77
CA ILE A 173 -22.67 -28.21 -27.37
C ILE A 173 -23.11 -29.65 -27.05
N LYS A 174 -23.41 -29.96 -25.79
CA LYS A 174 -23.88 -31.31 -25.40
C LYS A 174 -25.16 -31.73 -26.10
N LYS A 175 -26.09 -30.79 -26.32
CA LYS A 175 -27.32 -31.07 -27.10
C LYS A 175 -27.00 -31.39 -28.55
N LEU A 176 -26.08 -30.63 -29.17
CA LEU A 176 -25.63 -30.89 -30.54
C LEU A 176 -24.94 -32.25 -30.66
N GLU A 177 -24.08 -32.61 -29.71
CA GLU A 177 -23.45 -33.93 -29.64
C GLU A 177 -24.51 -35.05 -29.63
N SER A 178 -25.54 -34.94 -28.79
CA SER A 178 -26.64 -35.90 -28.76
C SER A 178 -27.42 -35.99 -30.08
N ILE A 179 -27.70 -34.85 -30.73
CA ILE A 179 -28.40 -34.83 -32.02
C ILE A 179 -27.56 -35.52 -33.11
N ILE A 180 -26.25 -35.28 -33.11
CA ILE A 180 -25.31 -35.91 -34.06
C ILE A 180 -25.29 -37.42 -33.85
N ASP A 181 -25.26 -37.89 -32.60
CA ASP A 181 -25.33 -39.32 -32.29
C ASP A 181 -26.62 -39.96 -32.79
N ASP A 182 -27.77 -39.30 -32.58
CA ASP A 182 -29.07 -39.78 -33.05
C ASP A 182 -29.13 -39.84 -34.58
N LEU A 183 -28.67 -38.79 -35.27
CA LEU A 183 -28.57 -38.77 -36.73
C LEU A 183 -27.67 -39.90 -37.25
N THR A 184 -26.53 -40.12 -36.60
CA THR A 184 -25.58 -41.18 -36.94
C THR A 184 -26.23 -42.56 -36.83
N ARG A 185 -27.02 -42.81 -35.77
CA ARG A 185 -27.80 -44.04 -35.62
C ARG A 185 -28.87 -44.20 -36.70
N SER A 186 -29.63 -43.14 -36.98
CA SER A 186 -30.63 -43.16 -38.06
C SER A 186 -30.01 -43.49 -39.42
N ILE A 187 -28.91 -42.84 -39.79
CA ILE A 187 -28.19 -43.09 -41.04
C ILE A 187 -27.70 -44.54 -41.11
N THR A 188 -27.17 -45.07 -40.01
CA THR A 188 -26.71 -46.47 -39.93
C THR A 188 -27.86 -47.45 -40.17
N ASN A 189 -29.02 -47.22 -39.52
CA ASN A 189 -30.21 -48.06 -39.70
C ASN A 189 -30.74 -48.02 -41.14
N LEU A 190 -30.79 -46.84 -41.76
CA LEU A 190 -31.16 -46.69 -43.17
C LEU A 190 -30.19 -47.45 -44.08
N THR A 191 -28.89 -47.37 -43.82
CA THR A 191 -27.86 -48.07 -44.59
C THR A 191 -28.06 -49.59 -44.51
N LEU A 192 -28.33 -50.13 -43.32
CA LEU A 192 -28.63 -51.55 -43.13
C LEU A 192 -29.92 -51.98 -43.85
N LEU A 193 -30.97 -51.17 -43.80
CA LEU A 193 -32.22 -51.44 -44.50
C LEU A 193 -32.03 -51.44 -46.02
N CYS A 194 -31.28 -50.48 -46.55
CA CYS A 194 -30.91 -50.44 -47.96
C CYS A 194 -30.13 -51.68 -48.39
N GLN A 195 -29.17 -52.14 -47.58
CA GLN A 195 -28.42 -53.37 -47.85
C GLN A 195 -29.35 -54.59 -47.89
N LYS A 196 -30.22 -54.74 -46.89
CA LYS A 196 -31.19 -55.85 -46.84
C LYS A 196 -32.10 -55.86 -48.07
N ASN A 197 -32.63 -54.71 -48.46
CA ASN A 197 -33.47 -54.59 -49.64
C ASN A 197 -32.70 -54.92 -50.93
N ALA A 198 -31.44 -54.50 -51.05
CA ALA A 198 -30.59 -54.84 -52.18
C ALA A 198 -30.34 -56.35 -52.28
N ASP A 199 -30.10 -57.02 -51.15
CA ASP A 199 -29.93 -58.46 -51.06
C ASP A 199 -31.21 -59.22 -51.46
N GLU A 200 -32.38 -58.76 -51.00
CA GLU A 200 -33.70 -59.31 -51.38
C GLU A 200 -33.97 -59.18 -52.89
N VAL A 201 -33.69 -58.01 -53.48
CA VAL A 201 -33.83 -57.78 -54.93
C VAL A 201 -32.88 -58.67 -55.74
N ALA A 202 -31.66 -58.90 -55.26
CA ALA A 202 -30.70 -59.79 -55.91
C ALA A 202 -31.16 -61.26 -55.89
N LEU A 203 -31.89 -61.68 -54.85
CA LEU A 203 -32.46 -63.02 -54.73
C LEU A 203 -33.60 -63.25 -55.74
N LEU A 204 -34.47 -62.25 -55.96
CA LEU A 204 -35.62 -62.32 -56.86
C LEU A 204 -35.26 -62.35 -58.36
N LYS A 205 -34.03 -61.98 -58.72
CA LYS A 205 -33.55 -61.96 -60.12
C LYS A 205 -32.84 -63.25 -60.57
N LYS A 206 -32.75 -64.27 -59.70
CA LYS A 206 -32.18 -65.60 -60.00
C LYS A 206 -33.28 -66.59 -60.33
#